data_AF-A0A7W1T0A2-F1
#
_entry.id   AF-A0A7W1T0A2-F1
#
_cell.length_a   1.000
_cell.length_b   1.000
_cell.length_c   1.000
_cell.angle_alpha   90.00
_cell.angle_beta   90.00
_cell.angle_gamma   90.00
#
_symmetry.space_group_name_H-M   'P 1'
#
loop_
_entity.id
_entity.type
_entity.pdbx_description
1 polymer ?
#
loop_
_entity_poly.entity_id
_entity_poly.type
_entity_poly.pdbx_seq_one_letter_code
_entity_poly.pdbx_strand_id
1 'polypeptide(L)'
;MAGININAQDVQALARDIERHEGARTALAAAGNNEFCKLWPTAESVLNTLEEIVESIPGWGFFAKLAIGVVLSAGKAAFQALHCV
;
A
#
# COMPACT_ATOMS: atom_id res chain seq x y z
N MET A 1 -23.23 -27.38 -29.76
CA MET A 1 -23.06 -26.87 -28.38
C MET A 1 -21.83 -27.56 -27.82
N ALA A 2 -20.66 -26.92 -27.90
CA ALA A 2 -19.43 -27.49 -27.35
C ALA A 2 -19.50 -27.37 -25.82
N GLY A 3 -19.91 -28.45 -25.16
CA GLY A 3 -19.86 -28.55 -23.70
C GLY A 3 -18.39 -28.58 -23.28
N ILE A 4 -17.99 -27.62 -22.45
CA ILE A 4 -16.66 -27.62 -21.85
C ILE A 4 -16.63 -28.82 -20.88
N ASN A 5 -16.00 -29.91 -21.30
CA ASN A 5 -15.76 -31.07 -20.44
C ASN A 5 -14.52 -30.76 -19.60
N ILE A 6 -14.71 -30.03 -18.50
CA ILE A 6 -13.63 -29.68 -17.58
C ILE A 6 -13.24 -30.94 -16.82
N ASN A 7 -12.11 -31.55 -17.19
CA ASN A 7 -11.57 -32.70 -16.48
C ASN A 7 -10.98 -32.24 -15.14
N ALA A 8 -11.01 -33.08 -14.10
CA ALA A 8 -10.50 -32.74 -12.77
C ALA A 8 -9.00 -32.33 -12.80
N GLN A 9 -8.26 -32.82 -13.80
CA GLN A 9 -6.87 -32.43 -14.05
C GLN A 9 -6.73 -30.97 -14.52
N ASP A 10 -7.68 -30.46 -15.31
CA ASP A 10 -7.66 -29.07 -15.80
C ASP A 10 -7.96 -28.08 -14.66
N VAL A 11 -8.84 -28.46 -13.73
CA VAL A 11 -9.11 -27.69 -12.50
C VAL A 11 -7.87 -27.63 -11.60
N GLN A 12 -7.16 -28.75 -11.44
CA GLN A 12 -5.94 -28.80 -10.62
C GLN A 12 -4.75 -28.07 -11.27
N ALA A 13 -4.67 -28.06 -12.61
CA ALA A 13 -3.68 -27.27 -13.33
C ALA A 13 -3.96 -25.76 -13.15
N LEU A 14 -5.22 -25.35 -13.34
CA LEU A 14 -5.65 -23.97 -13.14
C LEU A 14 -5.46 -23.50 -11.69
N ALA A 15 -5.79 -24.33 -10.70
CA ALA A 15 -5.59 -24.01 -9.29
C ALA A 15 -4.11 -23.78 -8.96
N ARG A 16 -3.20 -24.60 -9.49
CA ARG A 16 -1.74 -24.42 -9.30
C ARG A 16 -1.20 -23.18 -9.98
N ASP A 17 -1.73 -22.82 -11.14
CA ASP A 17 -1.34 -21.57 -11.82
C ASP A 17 -1.88 -20.33 -11.08
N ILE A 18 -3.10 -20.41 -10.53
CA ILE A 18 -3.66 -19.36 -9.67
C ILE A 18 -2.81 -19.21 -8.40
N GLU A 19 -2.48 -20.30 -7.70
CA GLU A 19 -1.62 -20.28 -6.50
C GLU A 19 -0.24 -19.68 -6.79
N ARG A 20 0.38 -20.02 -7.94
CA ARG A 20 1.66 -19.43 -8.35
C ARG A 20 1.55 -17.92 -8.60
N HIS A 21 0.48 -17.46 -9.24
CA HIS A 21 0.28 -16.05 -9.52
C HIS A 21 -0.14 -15.25 -8.27
N GLU A 22 -0.96 -15.81 -7.39
CA GLU A 22 -1.26 -15.24 -6.07
C GLU A 22 -0.02 -15.18 -5.19
N GLY A 23 0.80 -16.23 -5.19
CA GLY A 23 2.10 -16.27 -4.50
C GLY A 23 3.06 -15.17 -4.98
N ALA A 24 3.12 -14.94 -6.29
CA ALA A 24 3.93 -13.86 -6.85
C ALA A 24 3.39 -12.46 -6.48
N ARG A 25 2.06 -12.28 -6.49
CA ARG A 25 1.42 -11.01 -6.09
C ARG A 25 1.61 -10.71 -4.60
N THR A 26 1.47 -11.72 -3.76
CA THR A 26 1.68 -11.62 -2.30
C THR A 26 3.15 -11.37 -1.97
N ALA A 27 4.09 -12.00 -2.69
CA ALA A 27 5.52 -11.71 -2.54
C ALA A 27 5.87 -10.27 -2.96
N LEU A 28 5.29 -9.78 -4.07
CA LEU A 28 5.50 -8.41 -4.53
C LEU A 28 4.88 -7.38 -3.55
N ALA A 29 3.69 -7.68 -3.03
CA ALA A 29 3.05 -6.88 -1.99
C ALA A 29 3.86 -6.88 -0.70
N ALA A 30 4.39 -8.03 -0.26
CA ALA A 30 5.26 -8.13 0.91
C ALA A 30 6.56 -7.33 0.74
N ALA A 31 7.16 -7.34 -0.46
CA ALA A 31 8.33 -6.53 -0.78
C ALA A 31 8.01 -5.02 -0.71
N GLY A 32 6.91 -4.60 -1.32
CA GLY A 32 6.44 -3.21 -1.25
C GLY A 32 6.10 -2.77 0.17
N ASN A 33 5.48 -3.64 0.97
CA ASN A 33 5.15 -3.37 2.37
C ASN A 33 6.44 -3.19 3.20
N ASN A 34 7.47 -4.01 2.98
CA ASN A 34 8.74 -3.92 3.69
C ASN A 34 9.49 -2.61 3.34
N GLU A 35 9.50 -2.20 2.07
CA GLU A 35 10.06 -0.90 1.69
C GLU A 35 9.27 0.26 2.29
N PHE A 36 7.93 0.19 2.26
CA PHE A 36 7.07 1.18 2.90
C PHE A 36 7.36 1.29 4.40
N CYS A 37 7.46 0.17 5.13
CA CYS A 37 7.80 0.17 6.55
C CYS A 37 9.16 0.84 6.84
N LYS A 38 10.14 0.73 5.94
CA LYS A 38 11.46 1.37 6.10
C LYS A 38 11.44 2.86 5.79
N LEU A 39 10.68 3.26 4.77
CA LEU A 39 10.66 4.63 4.26
C LEU A 39 9.67 5.53 5.03
N TRP A 40 8.57 4.95 5.51
CA TRP A 40 7.49 5.70 6.15
C TRP A 40 7.92 6.54 7.36
N PRO A 41 8.75 6.05 8.32
CA PRO A 41 9.15 6.87 9.47
C PRO A 41 9.89 8.15 9.07
N THR A 42 10.75 8.04 8.05
CA THR A 42 11.47 9.19 7.48
C THR A 42 10.50 10.13 6.75
N ALA A 43 9.61 9.57 5.94
CA ALA A 43 8.59 10.34 5.22
C ALA A 43 7.64 11.08 6.18
N GLU A 44 7.21 10.43 7.26
CA GLU A 44 6.38 11.00 8.32
C GLU A 44 7.07 12.20 8.98
N SER A 45 8.34 12.06 9.33
CA SER A 45 9.13 13.17 9.90
C SER A 45 9.18 14.38 8.96
N VAL A 46 9.47 14.14 7.67
CA VAL A 46 9.52 15.20 6.66
C VAL A 46 8.15 15.85 6.44
N LEU A 47 7.09 15.06 6.40
CA LEU A 47 5.71 15.55 6.24
C LEU A 47 5.28 16.40 7.44
N ASN A 48 5.61 16.01 8.67
CA ASN A 48 5.35 16.82 9.87
C ASN A 48 6.11 18.16 9.81
N THR A 49 7.39 18.15 9.44
CA THR A 49 8.16 19.40 9.26
C THR A 49 7.57 20.28 8.16
N LEU A 50 7.12 19.67 7.06
CA LEU A 50 6.48 20.39 5.97
C LEU A 50 5.14 21.00 6.40
N GLU A 51 4.37 20.31 7.24
CA GLU A 51 3.13 20.81 7.82
C GLU A 51 3.38 22.10 8.61
N GLU A 52 4.36 22.09 9.53
CA GLU A 52 4.75 23.26 10.33
C GLU A 52 5.22 24.44 9.47
N ILE A 53 6.02 24.17 8.44
CA ILE A 53 6.49 25.22 7.51
C ILE A 53 5.31 25.83 6.76
N VAL A 54 4.40 25.01 6.27
CA VAL A 54 3.30 25.46 5.43
C VAL A 54 2.22 26.19 6.24
N GLU A 55 2.06 25.90 7.53
CA GLU A 55 1.26 26.71 8.45
C GLU A 55 1.73 28.17 8.52
N SER A 56 3.02 28.43 8.35
CA SER A 56 3.56 29.79 8.37
C SER A 56 3.25 30.61 7.11
N ILE A 57 2.66 30.00 6.07
CA ILE A 57 2.36 30.65 4.79
C ILE A 57 0.90 31.13 4.75
N PRO A 58 0.64 32.45 4.89
CA PRO A 58 -0.71 32.99 4.84
C PRO A 58 -1.35 32.78 3.45
N GLY A 59 -2.59 32.29 3.43
CA GLY A 59 -3.41 32.12 2.23
C GLY A 59 -3.46 30.69 1.65
N TRP A 60 -2.33 29.96 1.65
CA TRP A 60 -2.25 28.58 1.12
C TRP A 60 -2.03 27.51 2.20
N GLY A 61 -1.62 27.91 3.40
CA GLY A 61 -1.29 27.01 4.49
C GLY A 61 -2.41 26.05 4.89
N PHE A 62 -3.67 26.50 4.84
CA PHE A 62 -4.82 25.69 5.26
C PHE A 62 -5.06 24.45 4.38
N PHE A 63 -5.06 24.61 3.05
CA PHE A 63 -5.31 23.50 2.12
C PHE A 63 -4.16 22.49 2.11
N ALA A 64 -2.93 23.01 2.16
CA ALA A 64 -1.75 22.15 2.17
C ALA A 64 -1.61 21.41 3.51
N LYS A 65 -1.95 22.02 4.64
CA LYS A 65 -2.08 21.33 5.93
C LYS A 65 -3.09 20.18 5.86
N LEU A 66 -4.25 20.43 5.27
CA LEU A 66 -5.29 19.40 5.11
C LEU A 66 -4.79 18.22 4.26
N ALA A 67 -4.11 18.51 3.15
CA ALA A 67 -3.53 17.48 2.29
C ALA A 67 -2.44 16.67 3.00
N ILE A 68 -1.53 17.34 3.70
CA ILE A 68 -0.45 16.69 4.47
C ILE A 68 -1.04 15.84 5.59
N GLY A 69 -2.02 16.37 6.33
CA GLY A 69 -2.71 15.64 7.40
C GLY A 69 -3.44 14.40 6.91
N VAL A 70 -4.08 14.43 5.74
CA VAL A 70 -4.69 13.24 5.12
C VAL A 70 -3.62 12.20 4.81
N VAL A 71 -2.49 12.60 4.21
CA VAL A 71 -1.39 11.67 3.89
C VAL A 71 -0.78 11.07 5.15
N LEU A 72 -0.53 11.88 6.18
CA LEU A 72 -0.03 11.42 7.48
C LEU A 72 -0.99 10.43 8.14
N SER A 73 -2.29 10.71 8.14
CA SER A 73 -3.29 9.82 8.74
C SER A 73 -3.41 8.50 7.98
N ALA A 74 -3.44 8.55 6.65
CA ALA A 74 -3.53 7.37 5.80
C ALA A 74 -2.27 6.50 5.92
N GLY A 75 -1.09 7.11 5.92
CA GLY A 75 0.16 6.36 6.04
C GLY A 75 0.40 5.82 7.44
N LYS A 76 -0.03 6.50 8.53
CA LYS A 76 -0.05 5.91 9.88
C LYS A 76 -0.95 4.68 9.94
N ALA A 77 -2.15 4.77 9.37
CA ALA A 77 -3.07 3.64 9.31
C ALA A 77 -2.47 2.48 8.51
N ALA A 78 -1.81 2.76 7.38
CA ALA A 78 -1.10 1.75 6.60
C ALA A 78 0.07 1.14 7.36
N PHE A 79 0.88 1.95 8.05
CA PHE A 79 2.03 1.49 8.84
C PHE A 79 1.60 0.56 9.98
N GLN A 80 0.51 0.89 10.68
CA GLN A 80 -0.08 0.02 11.69
C GLN A 80 -0.72 -1.24 11.09
N ALA A 81 -1.47 -1.10 9.99
CA ALA A 81 -2.13 -2.23 9.33
C ALA A 81 -1.13 -3.23 8.73
N LEU A 82 0.05 -2.77 8.34
CA LEU A 82 1.13 -3.60 7.83
C LEU A 82 1.97 -4.25 8.94
N HIS A 83 1.67 -3.99 10.21
CA HIS A 83 2.45 -4.47 11.36
C HIS A 83 3.95 -4.17 11.18
N CYS A 84 4.26 -2.98 10.67
CA CYS A 84 5.63 -2.49 10.59
C CYS A 84 6.17 -2.36 12.03
N VAL A 85 7.06 -3.27 12.44
CA VAL A 85 7.76 -3.28 13.73
C VAL A 85 9.11 -2.59 13.59
#